data_AF-A0A4R4PX45-F1
#
_entry.id   AF-A0A4R4PX45-F1
#
_cell.length_a   1.000
_cell.length_b   1.000
_cell.length_c   1.000
_cell.angle_alpha   90.00
_cell.angle_beta   90.00
_cell.angle_gamma   90.00
#
_symmetry.space_group_name_H-M   'P 1'
#
loop_
_entity.id
_entity.type
_entity.pdbx_description
1 polymer ?
#
loop_
_entity_poly.entity_id
_entity_poly.type
_entity_poly.pdbx_seq_one_letter_code
_entity_poly.pdbx_strand_id
1 'polypeptide(L)'
;MSSFVEIKSSVADIIGIANRISASGQSLASTMTSKLGAVTAMESAHGTLPRGDEFVEEFLKTYHKSIEVPGGGAQPMNEAVKSSMPKLGEAMVQLGKYAADAMWSYTGTDDDNRDQINRAGGRS
;
A
#
# COMPACT_ATOMS: atom_id res chain seq x y z
N MET A 1 -36.51 8.28 -9.43
CA MET A 1 -35.83 9.13 -8.44
C MET A 1 -34.46 8.52 -8.19
N SER A 2 -33.41 9.08 -8.81
CA SER A 2 -32.03 8.66 -8.56
C SER A 2 -31.61 9.24 -7.22
N SER A 3 -31.28 8.40 -6.23
CA SER A 3 -30.72 8.87 -4.97
C SER A 3 -29.30 9.36 -5.25
N PHE A 4 -29.11 10.68 -5.31
CA PHE A 4 -27.76 11.24 -5.25
C PHE A 4 -27.12 10.76 -3.96
N VAL A 5 -25.99 10.06 -4.08
CA VAL A 5 -25.13 9.76 -2.95
C VAL A 5 -24.55 11.10 -2.51
N GLU A 6 -25.20 11.71 -1.53
CA GLU A 6 -24.76 12.97 -0.94
C GLU A 6 -23.53 12.66 -0.06
N ILE A 7 -22.34 12.84 -0.62
CA ILE A 7 -21.10 12.71 0.13
C ILE A 7 -21.07 13.88 1.13
N LYS A 8 -21.32 13.58 2.41
CA LYS A 8 -21.34 14.57 3.51
C LYS A 8 -19.96 15.19 3.82
N SER A 9 -18.91 14.67 3.19
CA SER A 9 -17.54 15.19 3.23
C SER A 9 -17.24 15.83 1.88
N SER A 10 -16.54 16.97 1.82
CA SER A 10 -16.25 17.56 0.51
C SER A 10 -15.36 16.63 -0.31
N VAL A 11 -15.52 16.63 -1.64
CA VAL A 11 -14.64 15.88 -2.56
C VAL A 11 -13.16 16.23 -2.29
N ALA A 12 -12.89 17.51 -2.00
CA ALA A 12 -11.57 18.00 -1.62
C ALA A 12 -11.01 17.32 -0.36
N ASP A 13 -11.84 17.06 0.66
CA ASP A 13 -11.41 16.36 1.88
C ASP A 13 -11.03 14.91 1.59
N ILE A 14 -11.81 14.22 0.75
CA ILE A 14 -11.54 12.82 0.37
C ILE A 14 -10.25 12.73 -0.45
N ILE A 15 -10.06 13.62 -1.42
CA ILE A 15 -8.80 13.73 -2.18
C ILE A 15 -7.63 14.03 -1.23
N GLY A 16 -7.84 14.92 -0.25
CA GLY A 16 -6.85 15.23 0.78
C GLY A 16 -6.42 14.01 1.61
N ILE A 17 -7.39 13.19 2.05
CA ILE A 17 -7.14 11.93 2.75
C ILE A 17 -6.42 10.93 1.84
N ALA A 18 -6.89 10.77 0.61
CA ALA A 18 -6.33 9.85 -0.38
C ALA A 18 -4.84 10.16 -0.65
N ASN A 19 -4.51 11.44 -0.85
CA ASN A 19 -3.13 11.90 -1.03
C ASN A 19 -2.26 11.61 0.21
N ARG A 20 -2.79 11.78 1.42
CA ARG A 20 -2.07 11.45 2.66
C ARG A 20 -1.82 9.95 2.79
N ILE A 21 -2.78 9.11 2.40
CA ILE A 21 -2.60 7.65 2.36
C ILE A 21 -1.48 7.29 1.39
N SER A 22 -1.48 7.84 0.18
CA SER A 22 -0.41 7.60 -0.80
C SER A 22 0.96 8.07 -0.31
N ALA A 23 1.05 9.27 0.28
CA ALA A 23 2.30 9.78 0.84
C ALA A 23 2.83 8.89 1.99
N SER A 24 1.93 8.43 2.86
CA SER A 24 2.28 7.51 3.95
C SER A 24 2.74 6.16 3.40
N GLY A 25 2.10 5.65 2.36
CA GLY A 25 2.50 4.43 1.65
C GLY A 25 3.90 4.53 1.03
N GLN A 26 4.22 5.65 0.37
CA GLN A 26 5.57 5.91 -0.17
C GLN A 26 6.63 5.95 0.93
N SER A 27 6.35 6.66 2.02
CA SER A 27 7.26 6.75 3.17
C SER A 27 7.49 5.37 3.81
N LEU A 28 6.42 4.59 3.99
CA LEU A 28 6.48 3.24 4.52
C LEU A 28 7.28 2.31 3.61
N ALA A 29 7.00 2.30 2.30
CA ALA A 29 7.73 1.48 1.33
C ALA A 29 9.23 1.79 1.35
N SER A 30 9.59 3.08 1.30
CA SER A 30 10.99 3.53 1.34
C SER A 30 11.69 3.12 2.65
N THR A 31 11.02 3.35 3.79
CA THR A 31 11.53 2.98 5.11
C THR A 31 11.76 1.48 5.20
N MET A 32 10.79 0.67 4.77
CA MET A 32 10.89 -0.78 4.78
C MET A 32 12.02 -1.26 3.88
N THR A 33 12.12 -0.78 2.64
CA THR A 33 13.22 -1.13 1.73
C THR A 33 14.59 -0.83 2.34
N SER A 34 14.75 0.33 2.97
CA SER A 34 16.00 0.69 3.65
C SER A 34 16.32 -0.24 4.83
N LYS A 35 15.34 -0.50 5.70
CA LYS A 35 15.53 -1.37 6.88
C LYS A 35 15.79 -2.83 6.48
N LEU A 36 15.07 -3.34 5.48
CA LEU A 36 15.30 -4.68 4.95
C LEU A 36 16.68 -4.80 4.31
N GLY A 37 17.14 -3.78 3.58
CA GLY A 37 18.49 -3.72 3.05
C GLY A 37 19.55 -3.82 4.15
N ALA A 38 19.37 -3.09 5.25
CA ALA A 38 20.27 -3.15 6.40
C ALA A 38 20.27 -4.54 7.07
N VAL A 39 19.10 -5.15 7.25
CA VAL A 39 18.98 -6.52 7.80
C VAL A 39 19.71 -7.53 6.92
N THR A 40 19.45 -7.53 5.61
CA THR A 40 20.11 -8.44 4.66
C THR A 40 21.63 -8.23 4.61
N ALA A 41 22.10 -6.98 4.73
CA ALA A 41 23.53 -6.68 4.82
C ALA A 41 24.17 -7.28 6.09
N MET A 42 23.49 -7.18 7.24
CA MET A 42 23.97 -7.78 8.49
C MET A 42 23.98 -9.31 8.42
N GLU A 43 22.93 -9.93 7.87
CA GLU A 43 22.89 -11.38 7.68
C GLU A 43 24.02 -11.91 6.79
N SER A 44 24.37 -11.13 5.76
CA SER A 44 25.42 -11.49 4.80
C SER A 44 26.83 -11.14 5.30
N ALA A 45 26.94 -10.37 6.38
CA ALA A 45 28.23 -9.97 6.91
C ALA A 45 28.96 -11.17 7.52
N HIS A 46 30.25 -11.28 7.20
CA HIS A 46 31.08 -12.42 7.59
C HIS A 46 31.13 -12.60 9.11
N GLY A 47 30.79 -13.79 9.59
CA GLY A 47 30.81 -14.13 11.02
C GLY A 47 29.59 -13.70 11.83
N THR A 48 28.55 -13.12 11.20
CA THR A 48 27.32 -12.71 11.90
C THR A 48 26.38 -13.90 12.17
N LEU A 49 26.37 -14.88 11.26
CA LEU A 49 25.63 -16.14 11.39
C LEU A 49 26.59 -17.33 11.15
N PRO A 50 27.56 -17.56 12.04
CA PRO A 50 28.53 -18.65 11.89
C PRO A 50 27.84 -20.01 11.98
N ARG A 51 28.21 -20.93 11.08
CA ARG A 51 27.73 -22.32 11.12
C ARG A 51 28.46 -23.10 12.22
N GLY A 52 27.76 -24.03 12.86
CA GLY A 52 28.33 -24.88 13.92
C GLY A 52 28.33 -24.25 15.32
N ASP A 53 27.71 -23.07 15.48
CA ASP A 53 27.40 -22.50 16.78
C ASP A 53 25.95 -22.89 17.18
N GLU A 54 25.80 -23.59 18.29
CA GLU A 54 24.50 -24.15 18.74
C GLU A 54 23.44 -23.06 18.96
N PHE A 55 23.86 -21.89 19.45
CA PHE A 55 22.96 -20.76 19.68
C PHE A 55 22.48 -20.15 18.35
N VAL A 56 23.39 -19.99 17.39
CA VAL A 56 23.04 -19.51 16.04
C VAL A 56 22.14 -20.51 15.32
N GLU A 57 22.40 -21.81 15.45
CA GLU A 57 21.55 -22.84 14.84
C GLU A 57 20.12 -22.83 15.37
N GLU A 58 19.94 -22.63 16.68
CA GLU A 58 18.60 -22.53 17.28
C GLU A 58 17.86 -21.26 16.82
N PHE A 59 18.59 -20.14 16.70
CA PHE A 59 18.05 -18.92 16.08
C PHE A 59 17.59 -19.18 14.64
N LEU A 60 18.43 -19.83 13.82
CA LEU A 60 18.15 -20.10 12.41
C LEU A 60 16.93 -21.03 12.21
N LYS A 61 16.67 -21.99 13.11
CA LYS A 61 15.47 -22.83 13.05
C LYS A 61 14.18 -22.01 13.10
N THR A 62 14.15 -20.99 13.95
CA THR A 62 12.99 -20.10 14.07
C THR A 62 12.98 -19.07 12.95
N TYR A 63 14.13 -18.48 12.64
CA TYR A 63 14.27 -17.41 11.67
C TYR A 63 13.98 -17.87 10.23
N HIS A 64 14.41 -19.08 9.87
CA HIS A 64 14.18 -19.71 8.56
C HIS A 64 13.06 -20.75 8.60
N LYS A 65 12.22 -20.74 9.64
CA LYS A 65 11.08 -21.66 9.73
C LYS A 65 10.29 -21.62 8.42
N SER A 66 10.05 -22.79 7.83
CA SER A 66 9.24 -22.87 6.62
C SER A 66 7.79 -22.49 6.94
N ILE A 67 7.24 -21.56 6.16
CA ILE A 67 5.83 -21.17 6.23
C ILE A 67 5.19 -21.29 4.85
N GLU A 68 3.90 -21.60 4.83
CA GLU A 68 3.13 -21.61 3.60
C GLU A 68 2.70 -20.19 3.25
N VAL A 69 3.05 -19.72 2.04
CA VAL A 69 2.67 -18.38 1.57
C VAL A 69 1.59 -18.50 0.50
N PRO A 70 0.49 -17.71 0.61
CA PRO A 70 -0.59 -17.76 -0.37
C PRO A 70 -0.07 -17.57 -1.81
N GLY A 71 -0.32 -18.56 -2.67
CA GLY A 71 0.05 -18.52 -4.08
C GLY A 71 1.54 -18.69 -4.40
N GLY A 72 2.40 -18.94 -3.40
CA GLY A 72 3.85 -19.03 -3.55
C GLY A 72 4.50 -20.30 -3.02
N GLY A 73 3.75 -21.17 -2.33
CA GLY A 73 4.27 -22.39 -1.73
C GLY A 73 5.04 -22.14 -0.43
N ALA A 74 5.67 -23.21 0.07
CA ALA A 74 6.49 -23.19 1.26
C ALA A 74 7.80 -22.39 1.04
N GLN A 75 8.08 -21.45 1.93
CA GLN A 75 9.30 -20.63 1.89
C GLN A 75 9.78 -20.26 3.32
N PRO A 76 11.05 -19.89 3.49
CA PRO A 76 11.57 -19.41 4.78
C PRO A 76 10.81 -18.16 5.28
N MET A 77 10.46 -18.15 6.57
CA MET A 77 9.67 -17.08 7.18
C MET A 77 10.29 -15.69 7.00
N ASN A 78 11.60 -15.56 7.19
CA ASN A 78 12.31 -14.30 7.00
C ASN A 78 12.18 -13.78 5.55
N GLU A 79 12.32 -14.64 4.54
CA GLU A 79 12.19 -14.26 3.13
C GLU A 79 10.76 -13.88 2.77
N ALA A 80 9.78 -14.63 3.29
CA ALA A 80 8.36 -14.33 3.13
C ALA A 80 7.99 -12.95 3.67
N VAL A 81 8.43 -12.63 4.88
CA VAL A 81 8.14 -11.35 5.53
C VAL A 81 8.87 -10.21 4.79
N LYS A 82 10.15 -10.40 4.43
CA LYS A 82 10.91 -9.42 3.64
C LYS A 82 10.24 -9.09 2.30
N SER A 83 9.69 -10.09 1.62
CA SER A 83 9.04 -9.89 0.30
C SER A 83 7.67 -9.21 0.40
N SER A 84 6.99 -9.30 1.55
CA SER A 84 5.63 -8.78 1.74
C SER A 84 5.59 -7.36 2.30
N MET A 85 6.58 -6.97 3.11
CA MET A 85 6.62 -5.65 3.76
C MET A 85 6.59 -4.46 2.77
N PRO A 86 7.37 -4.44 1.66
CA PRO A 86 7.28 -3.35 0.68
C PRO A 86 5.91 -3.26 0.00
N LYS A 87 5.27 -4.40 -0.24
CA LYS A 87 3.97 -4.51 -0.92
C LYS A 87 2.85 -3.80 -0.15
N LEU A 88 2.96 -3.71 1.19
CA LEU A 88 1.99 -2.96 1.99
C LEU A 88 2.03 -1.46 1.67
N GLY A 89 3.23 -0.87 1.59
CA GLY A 89 3.38 0.54 1.22
C GLY A 89 2.87 0.80 -0.20
N GLU A 90 3.16 -0.09 -1.14
CA GLU A 90 2.64 -0.03 -2.51
C GLU A 90 1.11 -0.12 -2.56
N ALA A 91 0.50 -1.01 -1.79
CA ALA A 91 -0.95 -1.15 -1.71
C ALA A 91 -1.61 0.13 -1.16
N MET A 92 -1.00 0.78 -0.17
CA MET A 92 -1.46 2.08 0.32
C MET A 92 -1.39 3.16 -0.77
N VAL A 93 -0.30 3.18 -1.55
CA VAL A 93 -0.16 4.11 -2.69
C VAL A 93 -1.29 3.89 -3.70
N GLN A 94 -1.55 2.64 -4.07
CA GLN A 94 -2.62 2.29 -5.01
C GLN A 94 -4.00 2.66 -4.47
N LEU A 95 -4.28 2.39 -3.19
CA LEU A 95 -5.55 2.74 -2.56
C LEU A 95 -5.80 4.25 -2.61
N GLY A 96 -4.80 5.07 -2.25
CA GLY A 96 -4.92 6.52 -2.32
C GLY A 96 -5.11 7.02 -3.76
N LYS A 97 -4.41 6.44 -4.75
CA LYS A 97 -4.61 6.79 -6.16
C LYS A 97 -6.03 6.48 -6.64
N TYR A 98 -6.52 5.26 -6.41
CA TYR A 98 -7.87 4.88 -6.82
C TYR A 98 -8.95 5.74 -6.14
N ALA A 99 -8.78 6.08 -4.87
CA ALA A 99 -9.70 6.96 -4.17
C ALA A 99 -9.70 8.39 -4.75
N ALA A 100 -8.52 8.94 -5.07
CA ALA A 100 -8.42 10.25 -5.70
C ALA A 100 -9.02 10.24 -7.12
N ASP A 101 -8.68 9.24 -7.94
CA ASP A 101 -9.17 9.11 -9.31
C ASP A 101 -10.70 8.96 -9.37
N ALA A 102 -11.28 8.18 -8.46
CA ALA A 102 -12.73 8.04 -8.34
C ALA A 102 -13.41 9.38 -8.00
N MET A 103 -12.80 10.18 -7.13
CA MET A 103 -13.33 11.51 -6.77
C MET A 103 -13.20 12.52 -7.91
N TRP A 104 -12.09 12.50 -8.65
CA TRP A 104 -11.93 13.34 -9.85
C TRP A 104 -12.94 12.98 -10.95
N SER A 105 -13.21 11.69 -11.14
CA SER A 105 -14.25 11.23 -12.07
C SER A 105 -15.64 11.69 -11.63
N TYR A 106 -15.92 11.68 -10.33
CA TYR A 106 -17.19 12.18 -9.78
C TYR A 106 -17.36 13.68 -10.04
N THR A 107 -16.35 14.51 -9.77
CA THR A 107 -16.42 15.95 -10.05
C THR A 107 -16.60 16.26 -11.53
N GLY A 108 -15.87 15.58 -12.42
CA GLY A 108 -16.02 15.79 -13.87
C GLY A 108 -17.41 15.40 -14.37
N THR A 109 -17.96 14.30 -13.86
CA THR A 109 -19.33 13.86 -14.21
C THR A 109 -20.39 14.83 -13.67
N ASP A 110 -20.19 15.40 -12.49
CA ASP A 110 -21.12 16.37 -11.90
C ASP A 110 -21.08 17.71 -12.65
N ASP A 111 -19.89 18.19 -13.04
CA ASP A 111 -19.71 19.39 -13.87
C ASP A 111 -20.36 19.21 -15.26
N ASP A 112 -20.14 18.06 -15.91
CA ASP A 112 -20.75 17.75 -17.21
C ASP A 112 -22.28 17.67 -17.12
N ASN A 113 -22.82 17.08 -16.06
CA ASN A 113 -24.26 17.01 -15.82
C ASN A 113 -24.85 18.39 -15.52
N ARG A 114 -24.16 19.24 -14.75
CA ARG A 114 -24.57 20.61 -14.46
C ARG A 114 -24.61 21.47 -15.72
N ASP A 115 -23.61 21.34 -16.58
CA ASP A 115 -23.56 22.05 -17.86
C ASP A 115 -24.65 21.58 -18.83
N GLN A 116 -24.95 20.28 -18.85
CA GLN A 116 -26.05 19.73 -19.64
C GLN A 116 -27.41 20.19 -19.11
N ILE A 117 -27.64 20.23 -17.80
CA ILE A 117 -28.88 20.75 -17.20
C ILE A 117 -29.03 22.25 -17.49
N ASN A 118 -27.97 23.04 -17.36
CA ASN A 118 -28.00 24.47 -17.69
C ASN A 118 -28.31 24.72 -19.17
N ARG A 119 -27.76 23.90 -20.09
CA ARG A 119 -28.08 23.97 -21.53
C ARG A 119 -29.47 23.45 -21.87
N ALA A 120 -29.97 22.44 -21.15
CA ALA A 120 -31.25 21.80 -21.41
C ALA A 120 -32.45 22.51 -20.73
N GLY A 121 -32.21 23.30 -19.68
CA GLY A 121 -33.26 23.91 -18.85
C GLY A 121 -33.16 25.42 -18.60
N GLY A 122 -32.11 26.10 -19.06
CA GLY A 122 -31.90 27.53 -18.82
C GLY A 122 -32.56 28.50 -19.82
N ARG A 123 -33.85 28.34 -20.12
CA ARG A 123 -34.69 29.41 -20.69
C ARG A 123 -36.04 29.43 -20.00
N SER A 124 -36.18 30.33 -19.03
CA SER A 124 -37.40 31.06 -18.67
C SER A 124 -36.98 32.26 -17.84
#